data_AF-A0A1Y5GT81-F1
#
_entry.id   AF-A0A1Y5GT81-F1
#
_cell.length_a   1.000
_cell.length_b   1.000
_cell.length_c   1.000
_cell.angle_alpha   90.00
_cell.angle_beta   90.00
_cell.angle_gamma   90.00
#
_symmetry.space_group_name_H-M   'P 1'
#
loop_
_entity.id
_entity.type
_entity.pdbx_description
1 polymer ?
#
loop_
_entity_poly.entity_id
_entity_poly.type
_entity_poly.pdbx_seq_one_letter_code
_entity_poly.pdbx_strand_id
1 'polypeptide(L)'
;MFLMSGLTKISQYAGTQGYMEMMGVPGALLPLVILVEILGASMIIFGFKVRITALVLAGFSAASAMLFHNDFSNPAEIDNFMKNFTIAGGYLLLFAVGAGPLSLDNRNK
;
A
#
# COMPACT_ATOMS: atom_id res chain seq x y z
N MET A 1 -2.25 -6.80 -4.87
CA MET A 1 -0.90 -6.18 -4.96
C MET A 1 -0.21 -6.11 -3.60
N PHE A 2 -0.71 -5.30 -2.64
CA PHE A 2 0.01 -5.11 -1.36
C PHE A 2 0.26 -6.38 -0.54
N LEU A 3 -0.66 -7.35 -0.53
CA LEU A 3 -0.41 -8.63 0.13
C LEU A 3 0.87 -9.32 -0.39
N MET A 4 1.01 -9.42 -1.72
CA MET A 4 2.21 -9.99 -2.33
C MET A 4 3.44 -9.11 -2.11
N SER A 5 3.29 -7.78 -2.19
CA SER A 5 4.37 -6.83 -1.92
C SER A 5 4.97 -7.03 -0.53
N GLY A 6 4.13 -7.10 0.50
CA GLY A 6 4.57 -7.29 1.88
C GLY A 6 5.21 -8.66 2.11
N LEU A 7 4.67 -9.73 1.53
CA LEU A 7 5.27 -11.07 1.59
C LEU A 7 6.66 -11.12 0.93
N THR A 8 6.81 -10.46 -0.22
CA THR A 8 8.12 -10.34 -0.89
C THR A 8 9.12 -9.54 -0.05
N LYS A 9 8.68 -8.50 0.65
CA LYS A 9 9.56 -7.74 1.57
C LYS A 9 10.06 -8.57 2.76
N ILE A 10 9.29 -9.57 3.21
CA ILE A 10 9.77 -10.52 4.24
C ILE A 10 10.89 -11.39 3.69
N SER A 11 10.75 -11.92 2.46
CA SER A 11 11.79 -12.75 1.85
C SER A 11 13.01 -11.95 1.38
N GLN A 12 12.82 -10.68 1.03
CA GLN A 12 13.86 -9.75 0.56
C GLN A 12 14.16 -8.64 1.58
N TYR A 13 14.14 -8.97 2.87
CA TYR A 13 14.17 -7.99 3.94
C TYR A 13 15.40 -7.07 3.89
N ALA A 14 16.60 -7.65 3.86
CA ALA A 14 17.85 -6.88 3.86
C ALA A 14 17.96 -5.97 2.62
N GLY A 15 17.60 -6.47 1.44
CA GLY A 15 17.61 -5.69 0.20
C GLY A 15 16.60 -4.54 0.23
N THR A 16 15.40 -4.79 0.75
CA THR A 16 14.38 -3.73 0.90
C THR A 16 14.81 -2.68 1.91
N GLN A 17 15.39 -3.09 3.04
CA GLN A 17 15.87 -2.17 4.06
C GLN A 17 16.97 -1.25 3.51
N GLY A 18 17.96 -1.82 2.82
CA GLY A 18 19.02 -1.04 2.19
C GLY A 18 18.47 -0.06 1.14
N TYR A 19 17.49 -0.49 0.33
CA TYR A 19 16.85 0.40 -0.64
C TYR A 19 16.08 1.55 0.01
N MET A 20 15.38 1.30 1.13
CA MET A 20 14.73 2.36 1.91
C MET A 20 15.74 3.40 2.39
N GLU A 21 16.86 2.95 2.95
CA GLU A 21 17.91 3.83 3.46
C GLU A 21 18.56 4.65 2.35
N MET A 22 18.77 4.07 1.16
CA MET A 22 19.26 4.79 -0.03
C MET A 22 18.31 5.91 -0.47
N MET A 23 17.00 5.69 -0.32
CA MET A 23 15.96 6.68 -0.64
C MET A 23 15.68 7.66 0.52
N GLY A 24 16.49 7.64 1.58
CA GLY A 24 16.35 8.54 2.73
C GLY A 24 15.23 8.15 3.71
N VAL A 25 14.65 6.95 3.57
CA VAL A 25 13.63 6.42 4.47
C VAL A 25 14.30 5.51 5.51
N PRO A 26 14.12 5.73 6.82
CA PRO A 26 14.76 4.88 7.84
C PRO A 26 14.38 3.40 7.69
N GLY A 27 15.37 2.53 7.54
CA GLY A 27 15.17 1.08 7.39
C GLY A 27 14.44 0.43 8.58
N ALA A 28 14.51 1.04 9.77
CA ALA A 28 13.75 0.65 10.95
C ALA A 28 12.22 0.71 10.77
N LEU A 29 11.72 1.42 9.75
CA LEU A 29 10.30 1.46 9.41
C LEU A 29 9.83 0.25 8.58
N LEU A 30 10.75 -0.57 8.06
CA LEU A 30 10.39 -1.71 7.20
C LEU A 30 9.37 -2.67 7.84
N PRO A 31 9.45 -3.06 9.13
CA PRO A 31 8.42 -3.88 9.76
C PRO A 31 7.03 -3.23 9.73
N LEU A 32 6.96 -1.90 9.91
CA LEU A 32 5.71 -1.16 9.84
C LEU A 32 5.16 -1.13 8.41
N VAL A 33 6.03 -0.95 7.41
CA VAL A 33 5.66 -1.03 5.98
C VAL A 33 5.07 -2.40 5.64
N ILE A 34 5.75 -3.49 6.05
CA ILE A 34 5.27 -4.86 5.84
C ILE A 34 3.92 -5.07 6.53
N LEU A 35 3.78 -4.59 7.77
CA LEU A 35 2.54 -4.70 8.54
C LEU A 35 1.38 -3.99 7.81
N VAL A 36 1.58 -2.75 7.37
CA VAL A 36 0.56 -1.98 6.63
C VAL A 36 0.17 -2.69 5.34
N GLU A 37 1.14 -3.21 4.57
CA GLU A 37 0.86 -3.89 3.31
C GLU A 37 0.10 -5.20 3.49
N ILE A 38 0.53 -6.06 4.43
CA ILE A 38 -0.11 -7.36 4.65
C ILE A 38 -1.45 -7.18 5.36
N LEU A 39 -1.46 -6.52 6.51
CA LEU A 39 -2.67 -6.35 7.31
C LEU A 39 -3.71 -5.52 6.56
N GLY A 40 -3.29 -4.40 5.96
CA GLY A 40 -4.18 -3.56 5.18
C GLY A 40 -4.80 -4.31 4.00
N ALA A 41 -4.00 -5.07 3.25
CA ALA A 41 -4.53 -5.87 2.15
C ALA A 41 -5.50 -6.95 2.64
N SER A 42 -5.17 -7.66 3.72
CA SER A 42 -6.07 -8.65 4.33
C SER A 42 -7.39 -8.05 4.80
N MET A 43 -7.34 -6.87 5.43
CA MET A 43 -8.53 -6.13 5.85
C MET A 43 -9.42 -5.75 4.67
N ILE A 44 -8.86 -5.30 3.54
CA ILE A 44 -9.65 -5.06 2.32
C ILE A 44 -10.24 -6.35 1.76
N ILE A 45 -9.45 -7.43 1.68
CA ILE A 45 -9.89 -8.73 1.14
C ILE A 45 -11.08 -9.29 1.92
N PHE A 46 -11.01 -9.27 3.24
CA PHE A 46 -12.09 -9.77 4.10
C PHE A 46 -13.21 -8.75 4.33
N GLY A 47 -13.07 -7.52 3.85
CA GLY A 47 -14.05 -6.48 4.10
C GLY A 47 -14.12 -6.08 5.58
N PHE A 48 -12.98 -5.87 6.23
CA PHE A 48 -12.93 -5.40 7.61
C PHE A 48 -12.44 -3.94 7.67
N LYS A 49 -13.24 -3.08 8.29
CA LYS A 49 -13.05 -1.62 8.38
C LYS A 49 -12.69 -0.98 7.05
N VAL A 50 -13.37 -1.37 5.96
CA VAL A 50 -12.94 -1.09 4.57
C VAL A 50 -12.64 0.37 4.33
N ARG A 51 -13.49 1.28 4.82
CA ARG A 51 -13.29 2.73 4.62
C ARG A 51 -11.96 3.21 5.23
N ILE A 52 -11.74 2.91 6.50
CA ILE A 52 -10.53 3.35 7.21
C ILE A 52 -9.29 2.71 6.55
N THR A 53 -9.35 1.40 6.29
CA THR A 53 -8.26 0.66 5.66
C THR A 53 -7.93 1.21 4.27
N ALA A 54 -8.95 1.51 3.46
CA ALA A 54 -8.76 2.07 2.13
C ALA A 54 -8.12 3.46 2.18
N LEU A 55 -8.53 4.31 3.12
CA LEU A 55 -7.90 5.62 3.29
C LEU A 55 -6.42 5.52 3.67
N VAL A 56 -6.08 4.60 4.59
CA VAL A 56 -4.69 4.34 4.98
C VAL A 56 -3.88 3.84 3.78
N LEU A 57 -4.40 2.87 3.03
CA LEU A 57 -3.70 2.32 1.86
C LEU A 57 -3.59 3.31 0.71
N ALA A 58 -4.57 4.21 0.52
CA ALA A 58 -4.47 5.30 -0.43
C ALA A 58 -3.32 6.26 -0.09
N GLY A 59 -3.24 6.68 1.18
CA GLY A 59 -2.15 7.50 1.67
C GLY A 59 -0.79 6.80 1.55
N PHE A 60 -0.73 5.52 1.90
CA PHE A 60 0.47 4.70 1.75
C PHE A 60 0.93 4.59 0.29
N SER A 61 0.02 4.33 -0.65
CA SER A 61 0.30 4.30 -2.09
C SER A 61 0.86 5.64 -2.58
N ALA A 62 0.21 6.75 -2.24
CA ALA A 62 0.65 8.08 -2.66
C ALA A 62 2.03 8.44 -2.07
N ALA A 63 2.24 8.16 -0.79
CA ALA A 63 3.53 8.34 -0.13
C ALA A 63 4.62 7.48 -0.79
N SER A 64 4.34 6.21 -1.08
CA SER A 64 5.29 5.33 -1.77
C SER A 64 5.67 5.86 -3.15
N ALA A 65 4.73 6.43 -3.91
CA ALA A 65 5.02 7.05 -5.20
C ALA A 65 6.00 8.23 -5.05
N MET A 66 5.71 9.14 -4.12
CA MET A 66 6.50 10.36 -3.92
C MET A 66 7.91 10.10 -3.36
N LEU A 67 8.04 9.07 -2.51
CA LEU A 67 9.31 8.71 -1.88
C LEU A 67 10.20 7.85 -2.77
N PHE A 68 9.63 6.90 -3.50
CA PHE A 68 10.41 5.88 -4.21
C PHE A 68 10.41 6.02 -5.73
N HIS A 69 9.53 6.86 -6.31
CA HIS A 69 9.33 6.94 -7.76
C HIS A 69 9.27 8.38 -8.28
N ASN A 70 10.22 9.23 -7.87
CA ASN A 70 10.19 10.67 -8.15
C ASN A 70 11.16 11.13 -9.27
N ASP A 71 11.88 10.21 -9.91
CA ASP A 71 12.68 10.51 -11.09
C ASP A 71 11.83 10.43 -12.37
N PHE A 72 11.24 11.57 -12.75
CA PHE A 72 10.43 11.67 -13.97
C PHE A 72 11.22 11.71 -15.27
N SER A 73 12.55 11.57 -15.23
CA SER A 73 13.38 11.36 -16.43
C SER A 73 13.51 9.88 -16.80
N ASN A 74 13.24 8.98 -15.85
CA ASN A 74 13.28 7.54 -16.04
C ASN A 74 11.88 6.97 -16.31
N PRO A 75 11.61 6.40 -17.51
CA PRO A 75 10.29 5.86 -17.84
C PRO A 75 9.77 4.78 -16.88
N ALA A 76 10.67 3.96 -16.29
CA ALA A 76 10.28 2.92 -15.34
C ALA A 76 9.80 3.51 -14.00
N GLU A 77 10.36 4.64 -13.58
CA GLU A 77 9.94 5.36 -12.38
C GLU A 77 8.58 6.04 -12.62
N ILE A 78 8.38 6.64 -13.79
CA ILE A 78 7.09 7.21 -14.18
C ILE A 78 5.98 6.15 -14.15
N ASP A 79 6.23 4.96 -14.71
CA ASP A 79 5.26 3.86 -14.68
C ASP A 79 4.89 3.46 -13.23
N ASN A 80 5.91 3.31 -12.38
CA ASN A 80 5.68 2.98 -10.98
C ASN A 80 4.97 4.09 -10.19
N PHE A 81 5.27 5.36 -10.46
CA PHE A 81 4.58 6.50 -9.88
C PHE A 81 3.09 6.49 -10.26
N MET A 82 2.80 6.36 -11.56
CA MET A 82 1.43 6.33 -12.07
C MET A 82 0.65 5.10 -11.61
N LYS A 83 1.31 3.95 -11.51
CA LYS A 83 0.75 2.73 -10.90
C LYS A 83 0.30 2.99 -9.47
N ASN A 84 1.16 3.59 -8.64
CA ASN A 84 0.83 3.88 -7.25
C ASN A 84 -0.31 4.90 -7.11
N PHE A 85 -0.34 5.95 -7.94
CA PHE A 85 -1.46 6.91 -7.95
C PHE A 85 -2.78 6.30 -8.42
N THR A 86 -2.73 5.42 -9.43
CA THR A 86 -3.90 4.65 -9.88
C THR A 86 -4.45 3.78 -8.75
N ILE A 87 -3.57 3.09 -8.01
CA ILE A 87 -3.95 2.28 -6.85
C ILE A 87 -4.55 3.15 -5.74
N ALA A 88 -3.94 4.31 -5.44
CA ALA A 88 -4.47 5.25 -4.47
C ALA A 88 -5.89 5.73 -4.85
N GLY A 89 -6.11 6.07 -6.12
CA GLY A 89 -7.43 6.43 -6.65
C GLY A 89 -8.45 5.30 -6.49
N GLY A 90 -8.06 4.05 -6.74
CA GLY A 90 -8.90 2.87 -6.51
C GLY A 90 -9.31 2.71 -5.05
N TYR A 91 -8.39 2.95 -4.11
CA TYR A 91 -8.71 2.93 -2.68
C TYR A 91 -9.57 4.11 -2.24
N LEU A 92 -9.38 5.32 -2.78
CA LEU A 92 -10.25 6.46 -2.50
C LEU A 92 -11.68 6.23 -3.00
N LEU A 93 -11.83 5.60 -4.17
CA LEU A 93 -13.13 5.14 -4.66
C LEU A 93 -13.75 4.15 -3.68
N LEU A 94 -12.99 3.14 -3.22
CA LEU A 94 -13.44 2.15 -2.25
C LEU A 94 -13.83 2.79 -0.90
N PHE A 95 -13.12 3.82 -0.46
CA PHE A 95 -13.48 4.63 0.70
C PHE A 95 -14.84 5.34 0.52
N ALA A 96 -15.09 5.91 -0.66
CA ALA A 96 -16.33 6.61 -0.96
C ALA A 96 -17.53 5.65 -1.02
N VAL A 97 -17.42 4.56 -1.79
CA VAL A 97 -18.52 3.59 -1.98
C VAL A 97 -18.71 2.67 -0.78
N GLY A 98 -17.65 2.39 -0.01
CA GLY A 98 -17.68 1.51 1.15
C GLY A 98 -17.57 0.03 0.83
N ALA A 99 -17.85 -0.81 1.82
CA ALA A 99 -17.66 -2.25 1.71
C ALA A 99 -18.81 -2.95 0.96
N GLY A 100 -18.48 -3.94 0.12
CA GLY A 100 -19.47 -4.75 -0.61
C GLY A 100 -20.30 -5.70 0.28
N PRO A 101 -21.34 -6.35 -0.26
CA PRO A 101 -22.30 -7.14 0.54
C PRO A 101 -21.66 -8.34 1.27
N LEU A 102 -20.58 -8.92 0.74
CA LEU A 102 -19.87 -10.04 1.37
C LEU A 102 -18.90 -9.63 2.49
N SER A 103 -18.81 -8.32 2.76
CA SER A 103 -17.91 -7.73 3.75
C SER A 103 -18.20 -8.19 5.18
N LEU A 104 -17.16 -8.45 5.97
CA LEU A 104 -17.29 -8.68 7.42
C LEU A 104 -17.94 -7.49 8.14
N ASP A 105 -17.74 -6.25 7.66
CA ASP A 105 -18.34 -5.04 8.21
C ASP A 105 -19.89 -5.06 8.20
N ASN A 106 -20.50 -5.89 7.34
CA ASN A 106 -21.95 -6.00 7.21
C ASN A 106 -22.56 -7.14 8.05
N ARG A 107 -21.75 -7.98 8.72
CA ARG A 107 -22.26 -9.11 9.50
C ARG A 107 -22.88 -8.73 10.85
N ASN A 108 -22.63 -7.50 11.31
CA ASN A 108 -23.16 -6.96 12.57
C ASN A 108 -24.16 -5.81 12.34
N LYS A 109 -24.69 -5.68 11.12
CA LYS A 109 -25.79 -4.77 10.76
C LYS A 109 -27.04 -5.59 10.51
#